data_AF-A0A5B6ZA18-F1
#
_entry.id   AF-A0A5B6ZA18-F1
#
_cell.length_a   1.000
_cell.length_b   1.000
_cell.length_c   1.000
_cell.angle_alpha   90.00
_cell.angle_beta   90.00
_cell.angle_gamma   90.00
#
_symmetry.space_group_name_H-M   'P 1'
#
loop_
_entity.id
_entity.type
_entity.pdbx_description
1 polymer ?
#
loop_
_entity_poly.entity_id
_entity_poly.type
_entity_poly.pdbx_seq_one_letter_code
_entity_poly.pdbx_strand_id
1 'polypeptide(L)'
;MERKQKISQYRGRLDKTLASHDLTNEETLKTLVKKQILRSSQCEIEEYMDNVVEKRTKEVSNFLDMLRSAVNDDDGLKTREMPHGGWKLKQDTEEYRVMYRQGPEGTPFHTLLVEGYIDGPVDVCLCISWESTLYKKWWPQYNIPTFKVLSCECLKKVQIGEQISLVRMKISWPLSAREAVVHFFQFEYFQEDLVIVLLNSISDLESIDRSTHGFTKDGIPDAQDVVRIDVVGGFALQKVTSDRSYFRTIANMDIKLDFVPPSFINFISRQLIGGGFRLYQKEV
;
A
#
# COMPACT_ATOMS: atom_id res chain seq x y z
N MET A 1 5.65 27.85 -6.54
CA MET A 1 6.28 27.39 -7.83
C MET A 1 7.50 26.50 -7.60
N GLU A 2 8.48 26.89 -6.76
CA GLU A 2 9.67 26.07 -6.45
C GLU A 2 9.35 24.74 -5.76
N ARG A 3 8.35 24.68 -4.86
CA ARG A 3 7.98 23.45 -4.14
C ARG A 3 7.27 22.42 -5.02
N LYS A 4 6.38 22.86 -5.92
CA LYS A 4 5.76 21.97 -6.93
C LYS A 4 6.79 21.36 -7.89
N GLN A 5 7.83 22.12 -8.26
CA GLN A 5 8.96 21.59 -9.05
C GLN A 5 9.72 20.48 -8.29
N LYS A 6 9.83 20.57 -6.96
CA LYS A 6 10.48 19.53 -6.13
C LYS A 6 9.73 18.20 -6.14
N ILE A 7 8.39 18.20 -6.03
CA ILE A 7 7.60 16.95 -6.11
C ILE A 7 7.78 16.26 -7.45
N SER A 8 7.70 16.99 -8.56
CA SER A 8 7.88 16.41 -9.90
C SER A 8 9.28 15.81 -10.08
N GLN A 9 10.32 16.45 -9.52
CA GLN A 9 11.68 15.89 -9.54
C GLN A 9 11.79 14.60 -8.71
N TYR A 10 11.23 14.57 -7.50
CA TYR A 10 11.25 13.36 -6.66
C TYR A 10 10.43 12.22 -7.28
N ARG A 11 9.29 12.55 -7.89
CA ARG A 11 8.49 11.62 -8.70
C ARG A 11 9.32 11.02 -9.83
N GLY A 12 9.96 11.86 -10.64
CA GLY A 12 10.78 11.41 -11.76
C GLY A 12 11.97 10.54 -11.31
N ARG A 13 12.56 10.83 -10.14
CA ARG A 13 13.59 9.97 -9.54
C ARG A 13 13.03 8.60 -9.19
N LEU A 14 11.90 8.54 -8.48
CA LEU A 14 11.25 7.27 -8.13
C LEU A 14 10.90 6.48 -9.40
N ASP A 15 10.33 7.13 -10.40
CA ASP A 15 9.93 6.48 -11.65
C ASP A 15 11.14 5.89 -12.40
N LYS A 16 12.27 6.61 -12.43
CA LYS A 16 13.54 6.10 -12.96
C LYS A 16 14.03 4.88 -12.18
N THR A 17 13.97 4.92 -10.84
CA THR A 17 14.34 3.78 -10.00
C THR A 17 13.43 2.57 -10.27
N LEU A 18 12.12 2.76 -10.33
CA LEU A 18 11.14 1.70 -10.60
C LEU A 18 11.29 1.08 -12.01
N ALA A 19 11.89 1.81 -12.94
CA ALA A 19 12.22 1.37 -14.29
C ALA A 19 13.63 0.74 -14.41
N SER A 20 14.37 0.58 -13.30
CA SER A 20 15.69 -0.06 -13.32
C SER A 20 15.58 -1.53 -13.74
N HIS A 21 16.66 -2.07 -14.32
CA HIS A 21 16.72 -3.47 -14.73
C HIS A 21 16.40 -4.41 -13.55
N ASP A 22 16.95 -4.13 -12.36
CA ASP A 22 16.78 -4.96 -11.17
C ASP A 22 15.32 -5.09 -10.70
N LEU A 23 14.51 -4.04 -10.93
CA LEU A 23 13.09 -3.99 -10.52
C LEU A 23 12.11 -4.32 -11.65
N THR A 24 12.62 -4.59 -12.85
CA THR A 24 11.81 -4.94 -14.03
C THR A 24 12.08 -6.34 -14.55
N ASN A 25 13.29 -6.87 -14.35
CA ASN A 25 13.64 -8.23 -14.70
C ASN A 25 13.30 -9.19 -13.54
N GLU A 26 12.47 -10.18 -13.86
CA GLU A 26 11.93 -11.13 -12.89
C GLU A 26 13.01 -11.99 -12.21
N GLU A 27 14.04 -12.43 -12.94
CA GLU A 27 15.12 -13.25 -12.40
C GLU A 27 15.99 -12.47 -11.40
N THR A 28 16.31 -11.22 -11.73
CA THR A 28 17.02 -10.32 -10.81
C THR A 28 16.18 -10.02 -9.57
N LEU A 29 14.89 -9.73 -9.75
CA LEU A 29 13.98 -9.44 -8.64
C LEU A 29 13.85 -10.66 -7.71
N LYS A 30 13.68 -11.86 -8.29
CA LYS A 30 13.63 -13.13 -7.55
C LYS A 30 14.89 -13.34 -6.71
N THR A 31 16.05 -13.01 -7.27
CA THR A 31 17.33 -13.10 -6.55
C THR A 31 17.39 -12.14 -5.37
N LEU A 32 16.91 -10.91 -5.53
CA LEU A 32 16.83 -9.91 -4.45
C LEU A 32 15.88 -10.36 -3.33
N VAL A 33 14.68 -10.82 -3.69
CA VAL A 33 13.68 -11.34 -2.74
C VAL A 33 14.23 -12.55 -1.99
N LYS A 34 14.83 -13.51 -2.70
CA LYS A 34 15.46 -14.69 -2.08
C LYS A 34 16.54 -14.30 -1.09
N LYS A 35 17.42 -13.38 -1.46
CA LYS A 35 18.49 -12.88 -0.59
C LYS A 35 17.94 -12.22 0.68
N GLN A 36 16.84 -11.49 0.57
CA GLN A 36 16.21 -10.84 1.72
C GLN A 36 15.57 -11.86 2.66
N ILE A 37 14.79 -12.80 2.13
CA ILE A 37 14.14 -13.86 2.92
C ILE A 37 15.20 -14.71 3.65
N LEU A 38 16.32 -15.03 2.97
CA LEU A 38 17.42 -15.78 3.58
C LEU A 38 18.10 -15.03 4.74
N ARG A 39 18.12 -13.69 4.72
CA ARG A 39 18.68 -12.89 5.81
C ARG A 39 17.76 -12.83 7.02
N SER A 40 16.44 -12.89 6.81
CA SER A 40 15.44 -12.80 7.87
C SER A 40 15.08 -14.17 8.48
N SER A 41 15.29 -15.25 7.74
CA SER A 41 14.87 -16.60 8.13
C SER A 41 15.79 -17.23 9.17
N GLN A 42 15.24 -17.60 10.33
CA GLN A 42 15.88 -18.53 11.26
C GLN A 42 15.42 -19.97 10.93
N CYS A 43 16.29 -20.72 10.26
CA CYS A 43 16.39 -22.20 10.23
C CYS A 43 15.22 -23.13 9.81
N GLU A 44 13.98 -22.74 9.55
CA GLU A 44 12.89 -23.73 9.27
C GLU A 44 12.23 -23.67 7.87
N ILE A 45 12.72 -22.82 6.96
CA ILE A 45 12.08 -22.56 5.65
C ILE A 45 12.68 -23.42 4.52
N GLU A 46 13.75 -24.19 4.76
CA GLU A 46 14.52 -24.85 3.69
C GLU A 46 13.70 -25.73 2.74
N GLU A 47 12.72 -26.48 3.24
CA GLU A 47 11.96 -27.45 2.44
C GLU A 47 10.97 -26.81 1.44
N TYR A 48 10.47 -25.60 1.74
CA TYR A 48 9.46 -24.91 0.92
C TYR A 48 9.86 -23.47 0.57
N MET A 49 11.13 -23.12 0.77
CA MET A 49 11.68 -21.79 0.53
C MET A 49 11.39 -21.30 -0.89
N ASP A 50 11.60 -22.14 -1.89
CA ASP A 50 11.49 -21.71 -3.29
C ASP A 50 10.04 -21.33 -3.65
N ASN A 51 9.03 -21.97 -3.05
CA ASN A 51 7.62 -21.61 -3.22
C ASN A 51 7.29 -20.26 -2.58
N VAL A 52 7.80 -20.01 -1.37
CA VAL A 52 7.61 -18.73 -0.67
C VAL A 52 8.31 -17.61 -1.43
N VAL A 53 9.54 -17.83 -1.90
CA VAL A 53 10.29 -16.88 -2.73
C VAL A 53 9.53 -16.57 -4.01
N GLU A 54 9.02 -17.59 -4.70
CA GLU A 54 8.25 -17.43 -5.93
C GLU A 54 6.99 -16.59 -5.69
N LYS A 55 6.22 -16.90 -4.63
CA LYS A 55 5.03 -16.13 -4.27
C LYS A 55 5.35 -14.68 -3.95
N ARG A 56 6.35 -14.43 -3.09
CA ARG A 56 6.78 -13.08 -2.71
C ARG A 56 7.31 -12.29 -3.90
N THR A 57 8.04 -12.94 -4.82
CA THR A 57 8.52 -12.31 -6.05
C THR A 57 7.34 -11.82 -6.90
N LYS A 58 6.29 -12.63 -7.06
CA LYS A 58 5.07 -12.23 -7.78
C LYS A 58 4.35 -11.07 -7.10
N GLU A 59 4.22 -11.11 -5.78
CA GLU A 59 3.61 -10.03 -5.01
C GLU A 59 4.39 -8.71 -5.17
N VAL A 60 5.73 -8.76 -5.07
CA VAL A 60 6.61 -7.59 -5.27
C VAL A 60 6.53 -7.08 -6.70
N SER A 61 6.61 -7.97 -7.69
CA SER A 61 6.49 -7.62 -9.10
C SER A 61 5.17 -6.92 -9.42
N ASN A 62 4.05 -7.50 -8.96
CA ASN A 62 2.72 -6.92 -9.12
C ASN A 62 2.63 -5.52 -8.50
N PHE A 63 3.20 -5.33 -7.30
CA PHE A 63 3.18 -4.02 -6.65
C PHE A 63 4.07 -2.99 -7.37
N LEU A 64 5.23 -3.41 -7.86
CA LEU A 64 6.10 -2.56 -8.69
C LEU A 64 5.38 -2.13 -9.98
N ASP A 65 4.64 -3.03 -10.64
CA ASP A 65 3.81 -2.70 -11.80
C ASP A 65 2.71 -1.69 -11.47
N MET A 66 2.06 -1.85 -10.31
CA MET A 66 1.09 -0.87 -9.83
C MET A 66 1.72 0.52 -9.67
N LEU A 67 2.90 0.61 -9.04
CA LEU A 67 3.63 1.87 -8.86
C LEU A 67 4.03 2.50 -10.21
N ARG A 68 4.47 1.69 -11.19
CA ARG A 68 4.79 2.14 -12.56
C ARG A 68 3.56 2.61 -13.35
N SER A 69 2.39 2.04 -13.09
CA SER A 69 1.15 2.45 -13.77
C SER A 69 0.70 3.89 -13.47
N ALA A 70 1.34 4.56 -12.50
CA ALA A 70 1.10 5.96 -12.16
C ALA A 70 1.82 6.97 -13.08
N VAL A 71 2.81 6.52 -13.88
CA VAL A 71 3.73 7.39 -14.65
C VAL A 71 3.06 8.11 -15.83
N ASN A 72 1.97 7.57 -16.38
CA ASN A 72 1.55 7.90 -17.75
C ASN A 72 0.61 9.10 -17.94
N ASP A 73 0.20 9.82 -16.88
CA ASP A 73 -0.88 10.84 -16.99
C ASP A 73 -0.42 12.31 -16.83
N ASP A 74 0.88 12.60 -16.81
CA ASP A 74 1.38 13.99 -16.71
C ASP A 74 1.43 14.74 -18.07
N ASP A 75 1.31 14.03 -19.19
CA ASP A 75 1.20 14.64 -20.51
C ASP A 75 -0.27 14.89 -20.85
N GLY A 76 -0.67 16.16 -20.95
CA GLY A 76 -2.00 16.63 -21.36
C GLY A 76 -2.40 16.26 -22.81
N LEU A 77 -1.90 15.15 -23.34
CA LEU A 77 -2.22 14.59 -24.63
C LEU A 77 -3.49 13.76 -24.53
N LYS A 78 -4.60 14.45 -24.87
CA LYS A 78 -5.83 13.93 -25.48
C LYS A 78 -5.92 12.41 -25.56
N THR A 79 -6.75 11.85 -24.69
CA THR A 79 -7.75 10.83 -25.03
C THR A 79 -7.26 9.80 -26.06
N ARG A 80 -6.24 9.00 -25.72
CA ARG A 80 -6.33 7.59 -26.09
C ARG A 80 -7.29 6.99 -25.10
N GLU A 81 -8.47 6.59 -25.59
CA GLU A 81 -9.46 5.85 -24.83
C GLU A 81 -8.80 4.58 -24.26
N MET A 82 -8.21 4.71 -23.08
CA MET A 82 -7.97 3.57 -22.21
C MET A 82 -9.37 2.98 -21.93
N PRO A 83 -9.61 1.69 -22.18
CA PRO A 83 -10.94 1.08 -22.04
C PRO A 83 -11.48 1.14 -20.59
N HIS A 84 -10.67 1.60 -19.64
CA HIS A 84 -11.01 1.81 -18.24
C HIS A 84 -10.61 3.24 -17.85
N GLY A 85 -11.54 3.99 -17.26
CA GLY A 85 -11.38 5.42 -17.02
C GLY A 85 -10.05 5.78 -16.33
N GLY A 86 -9.24 6.63 -16.98
CA GLY A 86 -7.92 7.06 -16.53
C GLY A 86 -7.90 7.74 -15.16
N TRP A 87 -6.71 8.13 -14.68
CA TRP A 87 -6.57 8.68 -13.33
C TRP A 87 -7.34 10.00 -13.19
N LYS A 88 -8.25 10.04 -12.22
CA LYS A 88 -8.95 11.26 -11.81
C LYS A 88 -8.17 11.93 -10.70
N LEU A 89 -7.69 13.13 -10.96
CA LEU A 89 -7.06 13.97 -9.95
C LEU A 89 -8.10 14.40 -8.90
N LYS A 90 -7.90 13.98 -7.65
CA LYS A 90 -8.79 14.30 -6.53
C LYS A 90 -8.27 15.46 -5.69
N GLN A 91 -6.97 15.57 -5.56
CA GLN A 91 -6.34 16.69 -4.86
C GLN A 91 -4.94 16.91 -5.43
N ASP A 92 -4.54 18.17 -5.62
CA ASP A 92 -3.20 18.55 -6.03
C ASP A 92 -2.77 19.79 -5.25
N THR A 93 -1.73 19.63 -4.43
CA THR A 93 -1.20 20.69 -3.56
C THR A 93 0.30 20.88 -3.85
N GLU A 94 0.97 21.75 -3.08
CA GLU A 94 2.44 21.85 -3.17
C GLU A 94 3.19 20.74 -2.42
N GLU A 95 2.49 19.91 -1.64
CA GLU A 95 3.06 18.90 -0.74
C GLU A 95 2.71 17.47 -1.16
N TYR A 96 1.51 17.28 -1.71
CA TYR A 96 1.02 15.97 -2.15
C TYR A 96 -0.06 16.05 -3.23
N ARG A 97 -0.22 14.93 -3.94
CA ARG A 97 -1.22 14.67 -4.98
C ARG A 97 -2.01 13.42 -4.63
N VAL A 98 -3.34 13.48 -4.73
CA VAL A 98 -4.23 12.32 -4.61
C VAL A 98 -4.89 12.05 -5.95
N MET A 99 -4.82 10.79 -6.39
CA MET A 99 -5.44 10.29 -7.60
C MET A 99 -6.37 9.12 -7.29
N TYR A 100 -7.34 8.94 -8.17
CA TYR A 100 -8.31 7.86 -8.07
C TYR A 100 -8.62 7.32 -9.46
N ARG A 101 -8.68 6.00 -9.63
CA ARG A 101 -9.27 5.37 -10.81
C ARG A 101 -10.22 4.27 -10.39
N GLN A 102 -11.25 4.05 -11.20
CA GLN A 102 -12.12 2.89 -11.03
C GLN A 102 -11.42 1.68 -11.63
N GLY A 103 -11.64 0.50 -11.07
CA GLY A 103 -11.19 -0.76 -11.66
C GLY A 103 -11.86 -1.04 -13.01
N PRO A 104 -11.46 -2.13 -13.68
CA PRO A 104 -12.10 -2.58 -14.91
C PRO A 104 -13.62 -2.69 -14.76
N GLU A 105 -14.34 -2.45 -15.85
CA GLU A 105 -15.80 -2.53 -15.86
C GLU A 105 -16.28 -3.91 -15.38
N GLY A 106 -17.30 -3.91 -14.51
CA GLY A 106 -17.81 -5.13 -13.88
C GLY A 106 -17.02 -5.61 -12.65
N THR A 107 -15.91 -4.96 -12.29
CA THR A 107 -15.16 -5.28 -11.07
C THR A 107 -15.53 -4.35 -9.90
N PRO A 108 -15.49 -4.83 -8.64
CA PRO A 108 -15.77 -4.01 -7.46
C PRO A 108 -14.56 -3.17 -7.02
N PHE A 109 -13.45 -3.22 -7.76
CA PHE A 109 -12.20 -2.64 -7.34
C PHE A 109 -12.13 -1.13 -7.60
N HIS A 110 -11.52 -0.44 -6.65
CA HIS A 110 -11.22 0.99 -6.73
C HIS A 110 -9.74 1.20 -6.42
N THR A 111 -9.02 1.91 -7.28
CA THR A 111 -7.62 2.25 -7.03
C THR A 111 -7.50 3.68 -6.51
N LEU A 112 -6.76 3.85 -5.43
CA LEU A 112 -6.34 5.14 -4.91
C LEU A 112 -4.83 5.23 -4.92
N LEU A 113 -4.31 6.43 -5.16
CA LEU A 113 -2.90 6.74 -5.05
C LEU A 113 -2.74 8.09 -4.35
N VAL A 114 -1.83 8.16 -3.38
CA VAL A 114 -1.30 9.45 -2.90
C VAL A 114 0.21 9.43 -2.95
N GLU A 115 0.77 10.54 -3.40
CA GLU A 115 2.20 10.75 -3.44
C GLU A 115 2.56 12.16 -2.99
N GLY A 116 3.74 12.30 -2.38
CA GLY A 116 4.23 13.55 -1.84
C GLY A 116 5.58 13.37 -1.15
N TYR A 117 6.07 14.40 -0.49
CA TYR A 117 7.26 14.30 0.35
C TYR A 117 6.92 14.48 1.82
N ILE A 118 7.79 13.99 2.68
CA ILE A 118 7.68 14.07 4.13
C ILE A 118 9.01 14.59 4.64
N ASP A 119 8.96 15.59 5.50
CA ASP A 119 10.14 16.18 6.14
C ASP A 119 10.60 15.31 7.32
N GLY A 120 10.99 14.07 7.02
CA GLY A 120 11.71 13.22 7.94
C GLY A 120 12.47 12.08 7.26
N PRO A 121 13.34 11.40 8.02
CA PRO A 121 14.16 10.30 7.51
C PRO A 121 13.30 9.06 7.20
N VAL A 122 13.82 8.20 6.32
CA VAL A 122 13.09 7.03 5.79
C VAL A 122 12.71 6.04 6.89
N ASP A 123 13.55 5.86 7.89
CA ASP A 123 13.33 4.94 9.01
C ASP A 123 12.15 5.39 9.89
N VAL A 124 12.07 6.68 10.24
CA VAL A 124 10.94 7.23 11.01
C VAL A 124 9.64 7.13 10.20
N CYS A 125 9.70 7.48 8.91
CA CYS A 125 8.58 7.33 7.98
C CYS A 125 8.10 5.85 7.93
N LEU A 126 9.03 4.92 7.75
CA LEU A 126 8.74 3.49 7.71
C LEU A 126 8.11 3.02 9.02
N CYS A 127 8.66 3.40 10.18
CA CYS A 127 8.11 2.99 11.48
C CYS A 127 6.65 3.41 11.66
N ILE A 128 6.31 4.67 11.37
CA ILE A 128 4.93 5.18 11.55
C ILE A 128 3.95 4.52 10.57
N SER A 129 4.39 4.26 9.34
CA SER A 129 3.57 3.61 8.30
C SER A 129 3.49 2.09 8.43
N TRP A 130 4.45 1.45 9.09
CA TRP A 130 4.49 0.01 9.35
C TRP A 130 3.69 -0.40 10.60
N GLU A 131 3.77 0.41 11.66
CA GLU A 131 3.18 0.08 12.96
C GLU A 131 1.67 0.30 12.98
N SER A 132 0.92 -0.73 12.57
CA SER A 132 -0.54 -0.71 12.48
C SER A 132 -1.22 -0.28 13.79
N THR A 133 -0.63 -0.60 14.94
CA THR A 133 -1.11 -0.20 16.27
C THR A 133 -1.18 1.32 16.46
N LEU A 134 -0.42 2.09 15.68
CA LEU A 134 -0.42 3.56 15.71
C LEU A 134 -1.56 4.17 14.89
N TYR A 135 -2.21 3.43 13.98
CA TYR A 135 -3.22 3.99 13.08
C TYR A 135 -4.39 4.61 13.84
N LYS A 136 -4.76 4.09 15.01
CA LYS A 136 -5.80 4.71 15.84
C LYS A 136 -5.42 6.11 16.35
N LYS A 137 -4.12 6.40 16.48
CA LYS A 137 -3.59 7.68 16.96
C LYS A 137 -3.52 8.73 15.85
N TRP A 138 -3.03 8.35 14.67
CA TRP A 138 -2.74 9.31 13.61
C TRP A 138 -3.66 9.24 12.39
N TRP A 139 -4.29 8.10 12.11
CA TRP A 139 -5.17 7.97 10.95
C TRP A 139 -6.45 8.79 11.15
N PRO A 140 -6.99 9.46 10.10
CA PRO A 140 -8.14 10.32 10.26
C PRO A 140 -9.36 9.65 10.91
N GLN A 141 -9.97 10.35 11.87
CA GLN A 141 -11.19 9.95 12.56
C GLN A 141 -12.28 10.98 12.27
N TYR A 142 -13.34 10.58 11.57
CA TYR A 142 -14.46 11.46 11.21
C TYR A 142 -15.75 11.00 11.86
N ASN A 143 -16.54 11.96 12.35
CA ASN A 143 -17.89 11.70 12.84
C ASN A 143 -18.92 11.70 11.69
N ILE A 144 -18.80 12.64 10.73
CA ILE A 144 -19.75 12.81 9.62
C ILE A 144 -18.98 13.14 8.32
N PRO A 145 -19.07 12.30 7.27
CA PRO A 145 -19.53 10.92 7.33
C PRO A 145 -18.65 10.11 8.30
N THR A 146 -19.23 9.15 9.00
CA THR A 146 -18.51 8.36 9.99
C THR A 146 -17.42 7.53 9.32
N PHE A 147 -16.20 7.70 9.82
CA PHE A 147 -15.07 6.81 9.62
C PHE A 147 -14.26 6.77 10.91
N LYS A 148 -14.16 5.62 11.55
CA LYS A 148 -13.34 5.47 12.76
C LYS A 148 -12.57 4.17 12.77
N VAL A 149 -11.33 4.22 13.18
CA VAL A 149 -10.54 3.02 13.48
C VAL A 149 -10.98 2.51 14.86
N LEU A 150 -11.61 1.33 14.88
CA LEU A 150 -12.09 0.69 16.11
C LEU A 150 -10.94 -0.01 16.84
N SER A 151 -10.23 -0.88 16.12
CA SER A 151 -9.05 -1.59 16.59
C SER A 151 -8.01 -1.71 15.46
N CYS A 152 -6.73 -1.74 15.87
CA CYS A 152 -5.60 -2.08 15.02
C CYS A 152 -4.63 -2.93 15.83
N GLU A 153 -4.38 -4.15 15.36
CA GLU A 153 -3.63 -5.15 16.11
C GLU A 153 -2.62 -5.84 15.19
N CYS A 154 -1.38 -5.98 15.65
CA CYS A 154 -0.43 -6.88 15.01
C CYS A 154 -0.74 -8.31 15.50
N LEU A 155 -1.36 -9.12 14.64
CA LEU A 155 -1.75 -10.49 14.97
C LEU A 155 -0.55 -11.42 15.05
N LYS A 156 0.41 -11.27 14.13
CA LYS A 156 1.54 -12.17 14.00
C LYS A 156 2.74 -11.45 13.39
N LYS A 157 3.91 -11.59 14.00
CA LYS A 157 5.19 -11.24 13.37
C LYS A 157 5.72 -12.50 12.70
N VAL A 158 5.72 -12.53 11.37
CA VAL A 158 6.11 -13.72 10.60
C VAL A 158 7.63 -13.86 10.60
N GLN A 159 8.32 -12.77 10.26
CA GLN A 159 9.78 -12.65 10.29
C GLN A 159 10.17 -11.16 10.29
N ILE A 160 11.47 -10.87 10.29
CA ILE A 160 11.95 -9.49 10.14
C ILE A 160 11.43 -8.91 8.82
N GLY A 161 10.77 -7.75 8.89
CA GLY A 161 10.15 -7.12 7.72
C GLY A 161 8.86 -7.81 7.24
N GLU A 162 8.23 -8.65 8.05
CA GLU A 162 6.97 -9.31 7.67
C GLU A 162 6.01 -9.50 8.86
N GLN A 163 4.78 -9.01 8.73
CA GLN A 163 3.76 -9.15 9.79
C GLN A 163 2.34 -9.27 9.23
N ILE A 164 1.43 -9.78 10.05
CA ILE A 164 0.00 -9.80 9.76
C ILE A 164 -0.67 -8.88 10.77
N SER A 165 -1.46 -7.93 10.28
CA SER A 165 -2.22 -7.00 11.10
C SER A 165 -3.70 -7.05 10.79
N LEU A 166 -4.53 -6.81 11.80
CA LEU A 166 -5.96 -6.62 11.69
C LEU A 166 -6.29 -5.14 11.89
N VAL A 167 -7.07 -4.57 10.99
CA VAL A 167 -7.62 -3.22 11.13
C VAL A 167 -9.14 -3.29 11.03
N ARG A 168 -9.85 -2.87 12.08
CA ARG A 168 -11.32 -2.75 12.09
C ARG A 168 -11.74 -1.30 12.03
N MET A 169 -12.69 -1.00 11.14
CA MET A 169 -13.16 0.35 10.89
C MET A 169 -14.69 0.44 10.93
N LYS A 170 -15.19 1.47 11.61
CA LYS A 170 -16.59 1.89 11.56
C LYS A 170 -16.78 2.83 10.39
N ILE A 171 -17.77 2.55 9.55
CA ILE A 171 -18.17 3.38 8.42
C ILE A 171 -19.59 3.91 8.68
N SER A 172 -20.04 4.89 7.91
CA SER A 172 -21.39 5.47 7.99
C SER A 172 -22.49 4.41 7.82
N TRP A 173 -23.53 4.52 8.64
CA TRP A 173 -24.78 3.77 8.49
C TRP A 173 -25.39 4.03 7.09
N PRO A 174 -26.03 3.05 6.42
CA PRO A 174 -26.48 1.72 6.90
C PRO A 174 -25.43 0.62 6.90
N LEU A 175 -24.17 0.97 6.69
CA LEU A 175 -23.17 -0.04 6.45
C LEU A 175 -22.57 -0.63 7.74
N SER A 176 -22.34 -1.94 7.77
CA SER A 176 -21.68 -2.64 8.87
C SER A 176 -20.21 -2.24 9.05
N ALA A 177 -19.59 -2.61 10.17
CA ALA A 177 -18.15 -2.39 10.34
C ALA A 177 -17.36 -3.23 9.33
N ARG A 178 -16.22 -2.68 8.88
CA ARG A 178 -15.31 -3.35 7.95
C ARG A 178 -14.08 -3.79 8.70
N GLU A 179 -13.48 -4.87 8.22
CA GLU A 179 -12.17 -5.28 8.68
C GLU A 179 -11.26 -5.66 7.52
N ALA A 180 -9.96 -5.42 7.69
CA ALA A 180 -8.93 -5.92 6.79
C ALA A 180 -7.91 -6.69 7.63
N VAL A 181 -7.72 -7.97 7.30
CA VAL A 181 -6.55 -8.74 7.73
C VAL A 181 -5.51 -8.56 6.65
N VAL A 182 -4.40 -7.88 6.95
CA VAL A 182 -3.41 -7.45 5.96
C VAL A 182 -2.08 -8.08 6.29
N HIS A 183 -1.52 -8.76 5.30
CA HIS A 183 -0.15 -9.23 5.27
C HIS A 183 0.76 -8.10 4.77
N PHE A 184 1.70 -7.72 5.63
CA PHE A 184 2.72 -6.72 5.38
C PHE A 184 4.01 -7.44 5.01
N PHE A 185 4.62 -7.06 3.89
CA PHE A 185 5.95 -7.53 3.50
C PHE A 185 6.81 -6.34 3.06
N GLN A 186 7.88 -6.08 3.79
CA GLN A 186 8.88 -5.08 3.45
C GLN A 186 9.82 -5.66 2.39
N PHE A 187 10.19 -4.87 1.40
CA PHE A 187 11.20 -5.16 0.40
C PHE A 187 12.21 -4.01 0.37
N GLU A 188 13.49 -4.34 0.51
CA GLU A 188 14.57 -3.35 0.63
C GLU A 188 15.42 -3.30 -0.64
N TYR A 189 15.47 -2.14 -1.28
CA TYR A 189 16.32 -1.87 -2.43
C TYR A 189 17.26 -0.68 -2.14
N PHE A 190 18.23 -0.94 -1.27
CA PHE A 190 19.14 0.09 -0.77
C PHE A 190 20.09 0.69 -1.82
N GLN A 191 20.26 0.06 -2.98
CA GLN A 191 21.08 0.63 -4.07
C GLN A 191 20.58 2.00 -4.52
N GLU A 192 19.27 2.24 -4.43
CA GLU A 192 18.62 3.49 -4.82
C GLU A 192 17.85 4.13 -3.65
N ASP A 193 18.27 3.83 -2.41
CA ASP A 193 17.66 4.27 -1.15
C ASP A 193 16.13 4.05 -1.11
N LEU A 194 15.66 2.94 -1.67
CA LEU A 194 14.24 2.63 -1.80
C LEU A 194 13.83 1.52 -0.83
N VAL A 195 12.75 1.75 -0.09
CA VAL A 195 12.06 0.73 0.68
C VAL A 195 10.62 0.67 0.20
N ILE A 196 10.12 -0.54 -0.02
CA ILE A 196 8.76 -0.81 -0.46
C ILE A 196 8.10 -1.67 0.60
N VAL A 197 6.85 -1.39 0.95
CA VAL A 197 6.05 -2.22 1.85
C VAL A 197 4.79 -2.60 1.12
N LEU A 198 4.59 -3.90 0.95
CA LEU A 198 3.40 -4.49 0.36
C LEU A 198 2.34 -4.67 1.44
N LEU A 199 1.08 -4.47 1.04
CA LEU A 199 -0.12 -4.60 1.85
C LEU A 199 -1.12 -5.46 1.07
N ASN A 200 -1.18 -6.75 1.40
CA ASN A 200 -2.07 -7.71 0.75
C ASN A 200 -3.07 -8.27 1.76
N SER A 201 -4.36 -8.12 1.49
CA SER A 201 -5.39 -8.68 2.33
C SER A 201 -5.40 -10.21 2.27
N ILE A 202 -5.64 -10.83 3.41
CA ILE A 202 -5.85 -12.26 3.55
C ILE A 202 -7.36 -12.51 3.61
N SER A 203 -7.93 -12.80 2.45
CA SER A 203 -9.39 -12.94 2.27
C SER A 203 -9.84 -14.39 2.43
N ASP A 204 -9.08 -15.33 1.88
CA ASP A 204 -9.30 -16.77 1.97
C ASP A 204 -8.33 -17.39 2.98
N LEU A 205 -8.83 -17.67 4.18
CA LEU A 205 -8.06 -18.29 5.26
C LEU A 205 -7.76 -19.77 5.01
N GLU A 206 -8.54 -20.45 4.16
CA GLU A 206 -8.36 -21.87 3.85
C GLU A 206 -7.17 -22.08 2.91
N SER A 207 -6.91 -21.10 2.04
CA SER A 207 -5.74 -21.12 1.14
C SER A 207 -4.39 -20.92 1.84
N ILE A 208 -4.38 -20.47 3.11
CA ILE A 208 -3.14 -20.19 3.84
C ILE A 208 -2.46 -21.50 4.23
N ASP A 209 -1.30 -21.71 3.64
CA ASP A 209 -0.45 -22.85 3.93
C ASP A 209 1.00 -22.43 4.13
N ARG A 210 1.67 -23.09 5.08
CA ARG A 210 3.07 -22.77 5.44
C ARG A 210 4.01 -22.93 4.24
N SER A 211 3.77 -23.92 3.37
CA SER A 211 4.64 -24.20 2.23
C SER A 211 4.57 -23.13 1.13
N THR A 212 3.48 -22.37 1.06
CA THR A 212 3.28 -21.34 0.03
C THR A 212 3.38 -19.92 0.58
N HIS A 213 2.95 -19.71 1.83
CA HIS A 213 2.88 -18.40 2.46
C HIS A 213 4.01 -18.14 3.46
N GLY A 214 4.73 -19.19 3.91
CA GLY A 214 5.71 -19.08 4.98
C GLY A 214 5.10 -18.97 6.38
N PHE A 215 3.77 -19.00 6.52
CA PHE A 215 3.05 -18.95 7.78
C PHE A 215 1.74 -19.75 7.72
N THR A 216 1.24 -20.15 8.89
CA THR A 216 -0.08 -20.78 9.08
C THR A 216 -1.14 -19.74 9.45
N LYS A 217 -2.43 -20.12 9.29
CA LYS A 217 -3.60 -19.31 9.69
C LYS A 217 -3.76 -19.10 11.20
N ASP A 218 -2.95 -19.77 12.02
CA ASP A 218 -3.04 -19.69 13.48
C ASP A 218 -2.92 -18.24 13.98
N GLY A 219 -3.87 -17.83 14.81
CA GLY A 219 -3.96 -16.46 15.34
C GLY A 219 -4.71 -15.47 14.45
N ILE A 220 -5.14 -15.87 13.25
CA ILE A 220 -5.97 -15.03 12.38
C ILE A 220 -7.45 -15.32 12.66
N PRO A 221 -8.25 -14.32 13.11
CA PRO A 221 -9.65 -14.55 13.43
C PRO A 221 -10.52 -14.69 12.18
N ASP A 222 -11.62 -15.43 12.28
CA ASP A 222 -12.71 -15.39 11.31
C ASP A 222 -13.49 -14.07 11.38
N ALA A 223 -14.13 -13.69 10.28
CA ALA A 223 -14.99 -12.51 10.26
C ALA A 223 -16.30 -12.81 11.02
N GLN A 224 -16.57 -12.04 12.07
CA GLN A 224 -17.80 -12.14 12.87
C GLN A 224 -18.46 -10.75 12.97
N ASP A 225 -19.72 -10.64 12.52
CA ASP A 225 -20.52 -9.40 12.52
C ASP A 225 -19.85 -8.20 11.81
N VAL A 226 -18.91 -8.49 10.90
CA VAL A 226 -18.14 -7.51 10.14
C VAL A 226 -17.95 -7.97 8.70
N VAL A 227 -17.74 -7.03 7.79
CA VAL A 227 -17.46 -7.33 6.39
C VAL A 227 -15.95 -7.23 6.17
N ARG A 228 -15.32 -8.35 5.76
CA ARG A 228 -13.91 -8.36 5.40
C ARG A 228 -13.70 -7.75 4.03
N ILE A 229 -12.85 -6.74 3.94
CA ILE A 229 -12.53 -6.03 2.70
C ILE A 229 -11.21 -6.51 2.12
N ASP A 230 -11.06 -6.34 0.81
CA ASP A 230 -9.83 -6.70 0.12
C ASP A 230 -9.01 -5.46 -0.19
N VAL A 231 -7.70 -5.56 0.02
CA VAL A 231 -6.72 -4.51 -0.27
C VAL A 231 -5.49 -5.18 -0.86
N VAL A 232 -5.07 -4.72 -2.04
CA VAL A 232 -3.82 -5.14 -2.68
C VAL A 232 -3.08 -3.87 -3.06
N GLY A 233 -1.86 -3.71 -2.58
CA GLY A 233 -1.07 -2.51 -2.83
C GLY A 233 0.05 -2.34 -1.82
N GLY A 234 0.26 -1.11 -1.38
CA GLY A 234 1.35 -0.80 -0.48
C GLY A 234 1.83 0.63 -0.55
N PHE A 235 3.06 0.85 -0.11
CA PHE A 235 3.75 2.12 -0.26
C PHE A 235 5.24 1.96 -0.59
N ALA A 236 5.79 2.97 -1.25
CA ALA A 236 7.20 3.14 -1.54
C ALA A 236 7.71 4.39 -0.81
N LEU A 237 8.86 4.25 -0.17
CA LEU A 237 9.62 5.30 0.49
C LEU A 237 10.98 5.40 -0.17
N GLN A 238 11.32 6.56 -0.72
CA GLN A 238 12.64 6.83 -1.28
C GLN A 238 13.30 7.99 -0.56
N LYS A 239 14.53 7.79 -0.08
CA LYS A 239 15.29 8.86 0.57
C LYS A 239 15.57 9.99 -0.41
N VAL A 240 15.28 11.22 -0.01
CA VAL A 240 15.63 12.42 -0.79
C VAL A 240 16.88 13.06 -0.19
N THR A 241 16.85 13.31 1.12
CA THR A 241 17.97 13.80 1.94
C THR A 241 18.01 13.01 3.25
N SER A 242 18.90 13.34 4.18
CA SER A 242 18.91 12.72 5.52
C SER A 242 17.66 13.00 6.34
N ASP A 243 16.93 14.07 6.01
CA ASP A 243 15.78 14.62 6.75
C ASP A 243 14.52 14.72 5.87
N ARG A 244 14.53 14.12 4.67
CA ARG A 244 13.38 14.13 3.77
C ARG A 244 13.25 12.84 2.99
N SER A 245 12.01 12.39 2.87
CA SER A 245 11.64 11.17 2.14
C SER A 245 10.53 11.46 1.15
N TYR A 246 10.59 10.84 -0.02
CA TYR A 246 9.47 10.79 -0.97
C TYR A 246 8.62 9.57 -0.66
N PHE A 247 7.30 9.74 -0.64
CA PHE A 247 6.34 8.70 -0.34
C PHE A 247 5.33 8.58 -1.47
N ARG A 248 5.11 7.36 -1.96
CA ARG A 248 4.02 7.03 -2.88
C ARG A 248 3.32 5.79 -2.36
N THR A 249 2.01 5.88 -2.10
CA THR A 249 1.16 4.73 -1.81
C THR A 249 0.15 4.54 -2.92
N ILE A 250 -0.10 3.29 -3.28
CA ILE A 250 -1.13 2.90 -4.24
C ILE A 250 -1.79 1.61 -3.73
N ALA A 251 -3.11 1.57 -3.76
CA ALA A 251 -3.87 0.40 -3.35
C ALA A 251 -5.12 0.23 -4.21
N ASN A 252 -5.35 -1.01 -4.64
CA ASN A 252 -6.61 -1.50 -5.15
C ASN A 252 -7.44 -2.02 -3.97
N MET A 253 -8.67 -1.57 -3.84
CA MET A 253 -9.54 -1.94 -2.73
C MET A 253 -10.89 -2.41 -3.24
N ASP A 254 -11.38 -3.51 -2.68
CA ASP A 254 -12.77 -3.92 -2.75
C ASP A 254 -13.37 -3.78 -1.35
N ILE A 255 -14.19 -2.74 -1.20
CA ILE A 255 -14.87 -2.39 0.06
C ILE A 255 -16.17 -3.17 0.28
N LYS A 256 -16.48 -4.13 -0.61
CA LYS A 256 -17.66 -4.99 -0.59
C LYS A 256 -18.95 -4.18 -0.59
N LEU A 257 -19.06 -3.28 -1.56
CA LEU A 257 -20.25 -2.49 -1.84
C LEU A 257 -20.67 -2.71 -3.29
N ASP A 258 -21.93 -3.10 -3.50
CA ASP A 258 -22.49 -3.30 -4.84
C ASP A 258 -22.46 -2.01 -5.67
N PHE A 259 -22.64 -0.86 -5.00
CA PHE A 259 -22.54 0.45 -5.60
C PHE A 259 -21.78 1.40 -4.69
N VAL A 260 -20.76 2.06 -5.23
CA VAL A 260 -19.95 3.03 -4.49
C VAL A 260 -20.31 4.46 -4.94
N PRO A 261 -21.03 5.24 -4.10
CA PRO A 261 -21.44 6.57 -4.48
C PRO A 261 -20.26 7.50 -4.76
N PRO A 262 -20.35 8.42 -5.74
CA PRO A 262 -19.29 9.41 -6.00
C PRO A 262 -18.92 10.26 -4.78
N SER A 263 -19.89 10.57 -3.91
CA SER A 263 -19.66 11.28 -2.64
C SER A 263 -18.77 10.49 -1.69
N PHE A 264 -18.95 9.16 -1.63
CA PHE A 264 -18.13 8.27 -0.82
C PHE A 264 -16.69 8.20 -1.34
N ILE A 265 -16.50 8.09 -2.65
CA ILE A 265 -15.17 8.17 -3.28
C ILE A 265 -14.49 9.50 -2.98
N ASN A 266 -15.22 10.62 -3.06
CA ASN A 266 -14.67 11.94 -2.73
C ASN A 266 -14.29 12.05 -1.25
N PHE A 267 -15.08 11.46 -0.35
CA PHE A 267 -14.75 11.38 1.06
C PHE A 267 -13.47 10.56 1.29
N ILE A 268 -13.38 9.33 0.75
CA ILE A 268 -12.18 8.51 0.90
C ILE A 268 -10.96 9.24 0.33
N SER A 269 -11.00 9.65 -0.93
CA SER A 269 -9.84 10.25 -1.59
C SER A 269 -9.37 11.55 -0.92
N ARG A 270 -10.27 12.50 -0.65
CA ARG A 270 -9.87 13.82 -0.14
C ARG A 270 -9.68 13.83 1.37
N GLN A 271 -10.60 13.22 2.12
CA GLN A 271 -10.63 13.33 3.58
C GLN A 271 -9.85 12.23 4.28
N LEU A 272 -9.97 10.97 3.83
CA LEU A 272 -9.22 9.86 4.43
C LEU A 272 -7.78 9.81 3.92
N ILE A 273 -7.59 9.76 2.61
CA ILE A 273 -6.25 9.62 2.02
C ILE A 273 -5.49 10.95 2.09
N GLY A 274 -6.06 12.03 1.55
CA GLY A 274 -5.43 13.36 1.63
C GLY A 274 -5.29 13.88 3.07
N GLY A 275 -6.30 13.66 3.91
CA GLY A 275 -6.21 13.97 5.34
C GLY A 275 -5.19 13.12 6.07
N GLY A 276 -5.13 11.82 5.77
CA GLY A 276 -4.20 10.88 6.38
C GLY A 276 -2.76 11.20 6.03
N PHE A 277 -2.47 11.56 4.77
CA PHE A 277 -1.13 12.00 4.38
C PHE A 277 -0.66 13.24 5.17
N ARG A 278 -1.54 14.23 5.36
CA ARG A 278 -1.21 15.41 6.18
C ARG A 278 -0.99 15.09 7.66
N LEU A 279 -1.73 14.13 8.21
CA LEU A 279 -1.52 13.70 9.59
C LEU A 279 -0.21 12.93 9.70
N TYR A 280 0.07 12.04 8.75
CA TYR A 280 1.33 11.33 8.66
C TYR A 280 2.54 12.28 8.61
N GLN A 281 2.48 13.32 7.78
CA GLN A 281 3.52 14.37 7.74
C GLN A 281 3.72 15.12 9.08
N LYS A 282 2.74 15.13 9.97
CA LYS A 282 2.84 15.79 11.28
C LYS A 282 3.40 14.90 12.38
N GLU A 283 3.27 13.58 12.22
CA GLU A 283 3.75 12.60 13.19
C GLU A 283 5.22 12.24 12.99
N VAL A 284 5.73 12.42 11.77
CA VAL A 284 7.14 12.32 11.41
C VAL A 284 7.88 13.59 11.84
#